data_AF-A0A936MRK7-F1
#
_entry.id   AF-A0A936MRK7-F1
#
_cell.length_a   1.000
_cell.length_b   1.000
_cell.length_c   1.000
_cell.angle_alpha   90.00
_cell.angle_beta   90.00
_cell.angle_gamma   90.00
#
_symmetry.space_group_name_H-M   'P 1'
#
loop_
_entity.id
_entity.type
_entity.pdbx_description
1 polymer ?
#
loop_
_entity_poly.entity_id
_entity_poly.type
_entity_poly.pdbx_seq_one_letter_code
_entity_poly.pdbx_strand_id
1 'polypeptide(L)'
;MPTPAEVKKALVSAGFVVYRTRGDLVHVAERARENLIMDAGIRVRASEPAVILMVRAQRSDFPHEPEGVMFEHARKLAKIAIERGYVEVGTQITPLPDPNDESHTLDSWFEVSYEKRVADLEQAMTEVAFALSIEKAASRT
;
A
#
# COMPACT_ATOMS: atom_id res chain seq x y z
N MET A 1 5.86 -6.75 22.11
CA MET A 1 5.46 -6.41 20.73
C MET A 1 4.97 -7.69 20.06
N PRO A 2 3.93 -7.64 19.23
CA PRO A 2 3.49 -8.83 18.50
C PRO A 2 4.54 -9.27 17.49
N THR A 3 4.57 -10.56 17.21
CA THR A 3 5.34 -11.16 16.11
C THR A 3 4.56 -11.06 14.80
N PRO A 4 5.22 -11.15 13.63
CA PRO A 4 4.52 -11.21 12.34
C PRO A 4 3.52 -12.37 12.25
N ALA A 5 3.80 -13.49 12.94
CA ALA A 5 2.88 -14.63 13.01
C ALA A 5 1.60 -14.29 13.79
N GLU A 6 1.70 -13.55 14.89
CA GLU A 6 0.55 -13.08 15.67
C GLU A 6 -0.26 -12.04 14.90
N VAL A 7 0.41 -11.09 14.22
CA VAL A 7 -0.24 -10.12 13.32
C VAL A 7 -1.01 -10.85 12.22
N LYS A 8 -0.37 -11.81 11.53
CA LYS A 8 -1.01 -12.63 10.50
C LYS A 8 -2.23 -13.37 11.05
N LYS A 9 -2.10 -14.00 12.22
CA LYS A 9 -3.21 -14.72 12.87
C LYS A 9 -4.37 -13.78 13.18
N ALA A 10 -4.09 -12.58 13.70
CA ALA A 10 -5.10 -11.57 14.00
C ALA A 10 -5.82 -11.09 12.74
N LEU A 11 -5.08 -10.77 11.67
CA LEU A 11 -5.64 -10.37 10.38
C LEU A 11 -6.60 -11.41 9.81
N VAL A 12 -6.18 -12.67 9.77
CA VAL A 12 -7.01 -13.77 9.28
C VAL A 12 -8.24 -13.98 10.17
N SER A 13 -8.08 -13.89 11.49
CA SER A 13 -9.19 -14.05 12.45
C SER A 13 -10.22 -12.92 12.33
N ALA A 14 -9.78 -11.72 11.94
CA ALA A 14 -10.64 -10.58 11.64
C ALA A 14 -11.27 -10.62 10.23
N GLY A 15 -11.01 -11.67 9.45
CA GLY A 15 -11.57 -11.86 8.10
C GLY A 15 -10.78 -11.21 6.97
N PHE A 16 -9.60 -10.65 7.23
CA PHE A 16 -8.74 -10.12 6.17
C PHE A 16 -7.96 -11.23 5.48
N VAL A 17 -7.71 -11.02 4.18
CA VAL A 17 -6.86 -11.92 3.39
C VAL A 17 -5.42 -11.44 3.46
N VAL A 18 -4.52 -12.32 3.90
CA VAL A 18 -3.07 -12.04 3.94
C VAL A 18 -2.45 -12.52 2.63
N TYR A 19 -1.79 -11.61 1.91
CA TYR A 19 -1.07 -11.93 0.67
C TYR A 19 0.25 -12.64 0.95
N ARG A 20 1.09 -12.03 1.78
CA ARG A 20 2.39 -12.61 2.19
C ARG A 20 2.89 -11.99 3.49
N THR A 21 3.87 -12.63 4.10
CA THR A 21 4.66 -12.05 5.18
C THR A 21 6.11 -11.92 4.71
N ARG A 22 6.72 -10.75 4.88
CA ARG A 22 8.12 -10.49 4.53
C ARG A 22 8.82 -9.81 5.69
N GLY A 23 9.67 -10.58 6.38
CA GLY A 23 10.33 -10.11 7.60
C GLY A 23 9.28 -9.65 8.62
N ASP A 24 9.37 -8.39 9.01
CA ASP A 24 8.50 -7.79 10.02
C ASP A 24 7.16 -7.24 9.48
N LEU A 25 6.92 -7.36 8.17
CA LEU A 25 5.73 -6.83 7.50
C LEU A 25 4.79 -7.96 7.07
N VAL A 26 3.51 -7.84 7.44
CA VAL A 26 2.42 -8.68 6.94
C VAL A 26 1.63 -7.89 5.90
N HIS A 27 1.62 -8.35 4.65
CA HIS A 27 0.93 -7.69 3.53
C HIS A 27 -0.52 -8.16 3.46
N VAL A 28 -1.44 -7.21 3.40
CA VAL A 28 -2.88 -7.45 3.27
C VAL A 28 -3.24 -7.40 1.79
N ALA A 29 -4.05 -8.35 1.34
CA ALA A 29 -4.59 -8.35 -0.01
C ALA A 29 -5.79 -7.40 -0.08
N GLU A 30 -5.84 -6.56 -1.11
CA GLU A 30 -6.90 -5.56 -1.27
C GLU A 30 -8.14 -6.09 -2.00
N ARG A 31 -7.96 -7.08 -2.87
CA ARG A 31 -9.04 -7.80 -3.57
C ARG A 31 -8.78 -9.29 -3.57
N ALA A 32 -9.69 -10.07 -3.00
CA ALA A 32 -9.71 -11.52 -3.14
C ALA A 32 -10.49 -11.90 -4.41
N ARG A 33 -9.86 -11.86 -5.59
CA ARG A 33 -10.44 -12.47 -6.80
C ARG A 33 -9.40 -13.28 -7.57
N GLU A 34 -9.90 -14.29 -8.26
CA GLU A 34 -9.23 -15.47 -8.81
C GLU A 34 -8.13 -15.19 -9.86
N ASN A 35 -7.88 -13.93 -10.25
CA ASN A 35 -6.97 -13.57 -11.35
C ASN A 35 -5.83 -12.61 -10.91
N LEU A 36 -4.75 -13.24 -10.40
CA LEU A 36 -3.30 -13.00 -10.50
C LEU A 36 -2.63 -11.60 -10.60
N ILE A 37 -3.29 -10.47 -10.38
CA ILE A 37 -2.56 -9.21 -10.07
C ILE A 37 -3.10 -8.61 -8.77
N MET A 38 -2.48 -8.98 -7.65
CA MET A 38 -2.82 -8.45 -6.33
C MET A 38 -1.97 -7.22 -6.02
N ASP A 39 -2.60 -6.05 -6.01
CA ASP A 39 -2.02 -4.86 -5.39
C ASP A 39 -2.07 -5.05 -3.86
N ALA A 40 -0.91 -4.91 -3.21
CA ALA A 40 -0.75 -4.99 -1.75
C ALA A 40 -0.14 -3.68 -1.22
N GLY A 41 -0.90 -2.61 -1.39
CA GLY A 41 -0.64 -1.28 -0.86
C GLY A 41 -0.83 -1.18 0.65
N ILE A 42 -1.32 -2.23 1.33
CA ILE A 42 -1.53 -2.23 2.78
C ILE A 42 -0.63 -3.26 3.44
N ARG A 43 0.09 -2.83 4.48
CA ARG A 43 1.01 -3.68 5.26
C ARG A 43 0.87 -3.37 6.74
N VAL A 44 0.99 -4.38 7.58
CA VAL A 44 1.04 -4.22 9.04
C VAL A 44 2.42 -4.60 9.51
N ARG A 45 3.10 -3.69 10.20
CA ARG A 45 4.39 -3.93 10.83
C ARG A 45 4.18 -4.47 12.24
N ALA A 46 4.94 -5.50 12.61
CA ALA A 46 4.79 -6.16 13.91
C ALA A 46 5.65 -5.49 15.00
N SER A 47 6.92 -5.19 14.70
CA SER A 47 7.73 -4.31 15.54
C SER A 47 7.26 -2.87 15.41
N GLU A 48 7.21 -2.13 16.53
CA GLU A 48 6.60 -0.79 16.57
C GLU A 48 5.27 -0.72 15.78
N PRO A 49 4.22 -1.39 16.29
CA PRO A 49 3.02 -1.69 15.53
C PRO A 49 2.52 -0.49 14.73
N ALA A 50 2.37 -0.69 13.42
CA ALA A 50 1.94 0.35 12.51
C ALA A 50 1.22 -0.23 11.30
N VAL A 51 0.29 0.54 10.77
CA VAL A 51 -0.34 0.27 9.48
C VAL A 51 0.29 1.18 8.45
N ILE A 52 0.79 0.57 7.38
CA ILE A 52 1.43 1.23 6.25
C ILE A 52 0.47 1.17 5.07
N LEU A 53 0.23 2.33 4.46
CA LEU A 53 -0.60 2.57 3.28
C LEU A 53 0.29 3.11 2.17
N MET A 54 0.32 2.45 1.01
CA MET A 54 0.98 2.93 -0.20
C MET A 54 -0.09 3.29 -1.23
N VAL A 55 -0.04 4.53 -1.72
CA VAL A 55 -0.84 5.01 -2.85
C VAL A 55 0.09 5.32 -4.02
N ARG A 56 -0.40 5.20 -5.26
CA ARG A 56 0.41 5.39 -6.45
C ARG A 56 -0.29 6.19 -7.54
N ALA A 57 0.51 6.77 -8.43
CA ALA A 57 0.12 7.12 -9.79
C ALA A 57 0.93 6.25 -10.77
N GLN A 58 0.45 6.04 -11.99
CA GLN A 58 1.17 5.29 -13.03
C GLN A 58 1.41 6.17 -14.27
N ARG A 59 2.58 6.04 -14.91
CA ARG A 59 3.00 6.88 -16.04
C ARG A 59 2.03 6.76 -17.22
N SER A 60 1.52 5.57 -17.51
CA SER A 60 0.51 5.36 -18.55
C SER A 60 -0.76 6.22 -18.37
N ASP A 61 -1.20 6.41 -17.13
CA ASP A 61 -2.33 7.28 -16.81
C ASP A 61 -1.99 8.77 -16.91
N PHE A 62 -0.72 9.17 -16.90
CA PHE A 62 -0.31 10.58 -16.97
C PHE A 62 0.96 10.75 -17.83
N PRO A 63 0.86 10.53 -19.17
CA PRO A 63 2.01 10.34 -20.05
C PRO A 63 2.87 11.60 -20.26
N HIS A 64 2.30 12.78 -20.01
CA HIS A 64 2.96 14.07 -20.25
C HIS A 64 3.28 14.85 -18.97
N GLU A 65 2.90 14.32 -17.80
CA GLU A 65 3.12 15.00 -16.53
C GLU A 65 4.59 14.87 -16.07
N PRO A 66 5.21 15.91 -15.50
CA PRO A 66 6.52 15.77 -14.86
C PRO A 66 6.49 14.79 -13.69
N GLU A 67 7.60 14.14 -13.37
CA GLU A 67 7.69 13.19 -12.25
C GLU A 67 7.24 13.78 -10.90
N GLY A 68 7.57 15.04 -10.63
CA GLY A 68 7.12 15.73 -9.41
C GLY A 68 5.59 15.79 -9.30
N VAL A 69 4.90 15.94 -10.44
CA VAL A 69 3.43 15.98 -10.48
C VAL A 69 2.83 14.58 -10.31
N MET A 70 3.54 13.52 -10.73
CA MET A 70 3.10 12.14 -10.52
C MET A 70 2.90 11.81 -9.04
N PHE A 71 3.84 12.22 -8.18
CA PHE A 71 3.69 12.03 -6.73
C PHE A 71 2.52 12.85 -6.17
N GLU A 72 2.28 14.06 -6.67
CA GLU A 72 1.11 14.86 -6.25
C GLU A 72 -0.22 14.18 -6.60
N HIS A 73 -0.31 13.47 -7.74
CA HIS A 73 -1.49 12.65 -8.05
C HIS A 73 -1.70 11.54 -7.01
N ALA A 74 -0.63 10.86 -6.59
CA ALA A 74 -0.71 9.83 -5.56
C ALA A 74 -1.09 10.43 -4.18
N ARG A 75 -0.45 11.54 -3.76
CA ARG A 75 -0.70 12.21 -2.48
C ARG A 75 -2.17 12.61 -2.29
N LYS A 76 -2.86 13.02 -3.37
CA LYS A 76 -4.29 13.37 -3.32
C LYS A 76 -5.16 12.24 -2.77
N LEU A 77 -4.82 10.98 -3.03
CA LEU A 77 -5.57 9.82 -2.54
C LEU A 77 -5.44 9.62 -1.01
N ALA A 78 -4.31 10.03 -0.45
CA ALA A 78 -4.02 9.84 0.97
C ALA A 78 -4.56 10.96 1.87
N LYS A 79 -5.26 11.97 1.34
CA LYS A 79 -5.74 13.12 2.13
C LYS A 79 -6.52 12.70 3.37
N ILE A 80 -7.46 11.76 3.22
CA ILE A 80 -8.25 11.25 4.36
C ILE A 80 -7.43 10.40 5.34
N ALA A 81 -6.33 9.78 4.88
CA ALA A 81 -5.40 9.09 5.77
C ALA A 81 -4.58 10.09 6.60
N ILE A 82 -4.12 11.18 5.99
CA ILE A 82 -3.39 12.25 6.68
C ILE A 82 -4.26 12.88 7.77
N GLU A 83 -5.52 13.21 7.45
CA GLU A 83 -6.49 13.72 8.44
C GLU A 83 -6.74 12.73 9.59
N ARG A 84 -6.55 11.43 9.34
CA ARG A 84 -6.66 10.35 10.32
C ARG A 84 -5.36 10.08 11.10
N GLY A 85 -4.31 10.87 10.86
CA GLY A 85 -3.03 10.80 11.58
C GLY A 85 -1.97 9.91 10.94
N TYR A 86 -2.14 9.52 9.67
CA TYR A 86 -1.05 8.92 8.92
C TYR A 86 -0.01 10.00 8.53
N VAL A 87 1.26 9.63 8.58
CA VAL A 87 2.38 10.50 8.18
C VAL A 87 3.07 9.93 6.95
N GLU A 88 3.48 10.79 6.02
CA GLU A 88 4.27 10.37 4.86
C GLU A 88 5.66 9.90 5.35
N VAL A 89 6.07 8.71 4.92
CA VAL A 89 7.35 8.09 5.32
C VAL A 89 8.30 7.88 4.16
N GLY A 90 7.84 8.04 2.91
CA GLY A 90 8.73 8.01 1.75
C GLY A 90 8.01 7.92 0.41
N THR A 91 8.81 8.12 -0.64
CA THR A 91 8.40 8.02 -2.04
C THR A 91 9.31 7.06 -2.79
N GLN A 92 8.78 6.35 -3.78
CA GLN A 92 9.55 5.43 -4.61
C GLN A 92 9.03 5.44 -6.05
N ILE A 93 9.92 5.29 -7.02
CA ILE A 93 9.56 4.94 -8.40
C ILE A 93 9.82 3.46 -8.59
N THR A 94 8.78 2.71 -8.93
CA THR A 94 8.85 1.27 -9.19
C THR A 94 8.66 1.04 -10.70
N PRO A 95 9.73 0.67 -11.44
CA PRO A 95 9.60 0.35 -12.85
C PRO A 95 8.82 -0.96 -13.04
N LEU A 96 8.01 -1.01 -14.09
CA LEU A 96 7.33 -2.21 -14.54
C LEU A 96 8.02 -2.71 -15.82
N PRO A 97 8.98 -3.65 -15.71
CA PRO A 97 9.67 -4.20 -16.87
C PRO A 97 8.72 -5.03 -17.75
N ASP A 98 9.05 -5.15 -19.02
CA ASP A 98 8.40 -6.11 -19.92
C ASP A 98 8.71 -7.54 -19.44
N PRO A 99 7.70 -8.39 -19.17
CA PRO A 99 7.94 -9.77 -18.76
C PRO A 99 8.74 -10.61 -19.77
N ASN A 100 8.79 -10.19 -21.04
CA ASN A 100 9.55 -10.86 -22.09
C ASN A 100 10.92 -10.20 -22.35
N ASP A 101 11.16 -8.99 -21.82
CA ASP A 101 12.40 -8.24 -21.97
C ASP A 101 12.64 -7.28 -20.78
N GLU A 102 13.37 -7.76 -19.77
CA GLU A 102 13.67 -6.97 -18.56
C GLU A 102 14.51 -5.71 -18.82
N SER A 103 15.11 -5.56 -20.01
CA SER A 103 15.84 -4.34 -20.39
C SER A 103 14.91 -3.21 -20.82
N HIS A 104 13.64 -3.51 -21.07
CA HIS A 104 12.61 -2.57 -21.46
C HIS A 104 11.60 -2.34 -20.33
N THR A 105 11.33 -1.07 -20.00
CA THR A 105 10.34 -0.68 -18.99
C THR A 105 9.02 -0.29 -19.68
N LEU A 106 7.96 -1.06 -19.45
CA LEU A 106 6.63 -0.81 -20.02
C LEU A 106 5.92 0.38 -19.36
N ASP A 107 6.11 0.54 -18.05
CA ASP A 107 5.46 1.60 -17.28
C ASP A 107 6.25 1.89 -15.98
N SER A 108 5.85 2.90 -15.22
CA SER A 108 6.43 3.18 -13.91
C SER A 108 5.35 3.62 -12.92
N TRP A 109 5.40 3.05 -11.73
CA TRP A 109 4.58 3.46 -10.60
C TRP A 109 5.33 4.49 -9.75
N PHE A 110 4.64 5.58 -9.44
CA PHE A 110 5.10 6.64 -8.55
C PHE A 110 4.36 6.48 -7.22
N GLU A 111 5.03 5.84 -6.27
CA GLU A 111 4.46 5.35 -5.03
C GLU A 111 4.78 6.31 -3.87
N VAL A 112 3.79 6.58 -3.03
CA VAL A 112 3.94 7.34 -1.79
C VAL A 112 3.46 6.47 -0.64
N SER A 113 4.33 6.28 0.35
CA SER A 113 4.05 5.47 1.54
C SER A 113 3.72 6.35 2.73
N TYR A 114 2.66 5.96 3.44
CA TYR A 114 2.17 6.58 4.65
C TYR A 114 2.14 5.56 5.77
N GLU A 115 2.37 6.01 7.00
CA GLU A 115 2.36 5.16 8.18
C GLU A 115 1.55 5.77 9.30
N LYS A 116 0.81 4.92 10.02
CA LYS A 116 0.22 5.27 11.31
C LYS A 116 0.61 4.23 12.35
N ARG A 117 1.31 4.68 13.39
CA ARG A 117 1.59 3.87 14.59
C ARG A 117 0.30 3.60 15.34
N VAL A 118 0.18 2.40 15.88
CA VAL A 118 -0.99 1.92 16.63
C VAL A 118 -0.54 1.31 17.95
N ALA A 119 -1.41 1.33 18.96
CA ALA A 119 -1.06 0.82 20.29
C ALA A 119 -1.04 -0.72 20.34
N ASP A 120 -1.92 -1.36 19.57
CA ASP A 120 -2.19 -2.79 19.63
C ASP A 120 -2.74 -3.34 18.30
N LEU A 121 -2.97 -4.65 18.26
CA LEU A 121 -3.48 -5.35 17.08
C LEU A 121 -4.95 -4.98 16.77
N GLU A 122 -5.76 -4.64 17.77
CA GLU A 122 -7.16 -4.28 17.56
C GLU A 122 -7.26 -2.95 16.79
N GLN A 123 -6.47 -1.96 17.20
CA GLN A 123 -6.30 -0.72 16.45
C GLN A 123 -5.71 -0.99 15.06
N ALA A 124 -4.74 -1.90 14.93
CA ALA A 124 -4.22 -2.28 13.62
C ALA A 124 -5.32 -2.81 12.69
N MET A 125 -6.25 -3.64 13.18
CA MET A 125 -7.36 -4.17 12.36
C MET A 125 -8.32 -3.06 11.93
N THR A 126 -8.62 -2.14 12.84
CA THR A 126 -9.46 -0.97 12.55
C THR A 126 -8.84 -0.11 11.45
N GLU A 127 -7.54 0.15 11.54
CA GLU A 127 -6.82 0.96 10.56
C GLU A 127 -6.59 0.22 9.23
N VAL A 128 -6.48 -1.12 9.23
CA VAL A 128 -6.46 -1.92 8.00
C VAL A 128 -7.81 -1.85 7.27
N ALA A 129 -8.93 -1.98 7.99
CA ALA A 129 -10.27 -1.83 7.40
C ALA A 129 -10.47 -0.43 6.80
N PHE A 130 -10.03 0.61 7.51
CA PHE A 130 -10.01 1.97 7.00
C PHE A 130 -9.14 2.09 5.74
N ALA A 131 -7.90 1.60 5.80
CA ALA A 131 -6.99 1.67 4.66
C ALA A 131 -7.57 0.96 3.44
N LEU A 132 -8.27 -0.17 3.59
CA LEU A 132 -8.94 -0.89 2.48
C LEU A 132 -10.04 -0.06 1.79
N SER A 133 -10.60 0.96 2.44
CA SER A 133 -11.61 1.84 1.84
C SER A 133 -11.04 2.91 0.91
N ILE A 134 -9.72 3.11 0.92
CA ILE A 134 -9.04 4.16 0.15
C ILE A 134 -8.69 3.63 -1.23
N GLU A 135 -8.92 4.41 -2.29
CA GLU A 135 -8.41 4.08 -3.61
C GLU A 135 -6.88 4.16 -3.65
N LYS A 136 -6.19 3.17 -4.22
CA LYS A 136 -4.72 3.12 -4.21
C LYS A 136 -4.07 3.65 -5.47
N ALA A 137 -4.78 3.65 -6.59
CA ALA A 137 -4.25 4.08 -7.87
C ALA A 137 -4.95 5.36 -8.32
N ALA A 138 -4.17 6.42 -8.53
CA ALA A 138 -4.69 7.66 -9.08
C ALA A 138 -5.10 7.41 -10.53
N SER A 139 -6.29 7.86 -10.90
CA SER A 139 -6.79 7.79 -12.26
C SER A 139 -7.05 9.20 -12.80
N ARG A 140 -7.12 9.35 -14.13
CA ARG A 140 -7.65 10.57 -14.74
C ARG A 140 -9.12 10.68 -14.37
N THR A 141 -9.45 11.61 -13.47
CA THR A 141 -10.83 12.01 -13.22
C THR A 141 -11.23 13.10 -14.21
#